data_AF-A0A6G0FKS4-F1
#
_entry.id   AF-A0A6G0FKS4-F1
#
_cell.length_a   1.000
_cell.length_b   1.000
_cell.length_c   1.000
_cell.angle_alpha   90.00
_cell.angle_beta   90.00
_cell.angle_gamma   90.00
#
_symmetry.space_group_name_H-M   'P 1'
#
loop_
_entity.id
_entity.type
_entity.pdbx_description
1 polymer ?
#
loop_
_entity_poly.entity_id
_entity_poly.type
_entity_poly.pdbx_seq_one_letter_code
_entity_poly.pdbx_strand_id
1 'polypeptide(L)'
;MSTTDHQQPVVVIGAGPVGLAAAAHLVERGAEPLVLEAGQSAATAVREWAHVRLFSPWAEVTDPAAEKLLASTGWVRPDGTTYPTGGDWVERYLQPLADVLGDQVRYGVTVTGVARAGRDRIVDSGREEQPFTVHIETADGGEERITARAVIDASGTWSVPGPMGANGIPALGEKSASDRITYRVPDLKDPAVRARYAGKRTAVVGSGASAFTALALLADLAGEEADTHAVWILRRGIGDATYGGGEADQLPARGALGLRAKAAVEQGHASAVTGFRTGAVERDGHRLVLVAEDGRRLEPVDEVIVLTGFRPDLSFLSELRLGLDERLQAPTALAPLIDPNVHSCGTVYPHGVKELSHPEQGVYLAGMKSYGRAPTFLAMTGYEQVRSITAALAGDHEAAERVELTLPETGVCGGAGLFDEPDAARSGEGGGCCAAPATLHIGIGAPAASGGC
;
A
#
# COMPACT_ATOMS: atom_id res chain seq x y z
N MET A 1 24.91 13.76 -23.82
CA MET A 1 25.27 13.17 -22.52
C MET A 1 26.76 13.37 -22.31
N SER A 2 27.13 14.26 -21.38
CA SER A 2 28.53 14.49 -21.01
C SER A 2 29.03 13.32 -20.16
N THR A 3 30.29 12.93 -20.32
CA THR A 3 30.95 11.79 -19.66
C THR A 3 30.99 11.85 -18.12
N THR A 4 30.55 12.97 -17.52
CA THR A 4 30.42 13.16 -16.06
C THR A 4 29.13 12.59 -15.46
N ASP A 5 28.10 12.31 -16.27
CA ASP A 5 26.79 11.83 -15.79
C ASP A 5 26.83 10.38 -15.26
N HIS A 6 27.80 9.59 -15.72
CA HIS A 6 27.99 8.20 -15.30
C HIS A 6 28.70 8.02 -13.95
N GLN A 7 29.20 9.09 -13.31
CA GLN A 7 29.92 9.02 -12.03
C GLN A 7 29.04 9.23 -10.80
N GLN A 8 27.81 9.72 -10.96
CA GLN A 8 26.92 9.98 -9.82
C GLN A 8 25.95 8.81 -9.62
N PRO A 9 25.64 8.43 -8.36
CA PRO A 9 24.76 7.30 -8.10
C PRO A 9 23.31 7.60 -8.46
N VAL A 10 22.53 6.53 -8.61
CA VAL A 10 21.06 6.61 -8.51
C VAL A 10 20.70 6.41 -7.04
N VAL A 11 20.10 7.43 -6.43
CA VAL A 11 19.67 7.33 -5.04
C VAL A 11 18.31 6.63 -4.97
N VAL A 12 18.22 5.59 -4.15
CA VAL A 12 16.98 4.88 -3.84
C VAL A 12 16.59 5.19 -2.40
N ILE A 13 15.40 5.76 -2.19
CA ILE A 13 14.93 6.13 -0.85
C ILE A 13 14.10 4.98 -0.29
N GLY A 14 14.58 4.35 0.77
CA GLY A 14 13.97 3.21 1.47
C GLY A 14 14.59 1.86 1.10
N ALA A 15 15.02 1.09 2.10
CA ALA A 15 15.51 -0.29 1.95
C ALA A 15 14.39 -1.33 2.20
N GLY A 16 13.18 -1.03 1.74
CA GLY A 16 12.07 -1.98 1.69
C GLY A 16 12.16 -2.92 0.47
N PRO A 17 11.19 -3.83 0.29
CA PRO A 17 11.21 -4.81 -0.81
C PRO A 17 11.44 -4.20 -2.20
N VAL A 18 10.71 -3.13 -2.51
CA VAL A 18 10.80 -2.46 -3.82
C VAL A 18 12.11 -1.68 -3.97
N GLY A 19 12.60 -1.05 -2.90
CA GLY A 19 13.87 -0.31 -2.94
C GLY A 19 15.08 -1.23 -3.12
N LEU A 20 15.11 -2.36 -2.41
CA LEU A 20 16.16 -3.37 -2.58
C LEU A 20 16.11 -4.04 -3.97
N ALA A 21 14.91 -4.30 -4.49
CA ALA A 21 14.77 -4.75 -5.87
C ALA A 21 15.29 -3.71 -6.87
N ALA A 22 14.98 -2.41 -6.68
CA ALA A 22 15.53 -1.34 -7.52
C ALA A 22 17.05 -1.34 -7.52
N ALA A 23 17.68 -1.49 -6.35
CA ALA A 23 19.14 -1.60 -6.24
C ALA A 23 19.69 -2.81 -6.99
N ALA A 24 19.06 -3.98 -6.87
CA ALA A 24 19.47 -5.18 -7.60
C ALA A 24 19.40 -4.99 -9.14
N HIS A 25 18.31 -4.40 -9.64
CA HIS A 25 18.15 -4.09 -11.07
C HIS A 25 19.17 -3.03 -11.56
N LEU A 26 19.50 -2.03 -10.72
CA LEU A 26 20.55 -1.06 -11.04
C LEU A 26 21.92 -1.74 -11.16
N VAL A 27 22.27 -2.62 -10.22
CA VAL A 27 23.51 -3.40 -10.26
C VAL A 27 23.57 -4.30 -11.51
N GLU A 28 22.48 -5.00 -11.84
CA GLU A 28 22.41 -5.84 -13.05
C GLU A 28 22.66 -5.03 -14.33
N ARG A 29 22.28 -3.75 -14.34
CA ARG A 29 22.49 -2.82 -15.46
C ARG A 29 23.80 -2.02 -15.38
N GLY A 30 24.69 -2.34 -14.44
CA GLY A 30 25.98 -1.65 -14.28
C GLY A 30 25.87 -0.21 -13.76
N ALA A 31 24.73 0.16 -13.19
CA ALA A 31 24.54 1.44 -12.50
C ALA A 31 24.89 1.29 -11.01
N GLU A 32 25.48 2.33 -10.41
CA GLU A 32 25.75 2.40 -8.98
C GLU A 32 24.50 2.86 -8.20
N PRO A 33 23.85 1.99 -7.40
CA PRO A 33 22.80 2.41 -6.48
C PRO A 33 23.39 2.99 -5.18
N LEU A 34 22.65 3.92 -4.58
CA LEU A 34 22.83 4.30 -3.18
C LEU A 34 21.46 4.26 -2.49
N VAL A 35 21.22 3.23 -1.69
CA VAL A 35 19.99 3.05 -0.93
C VAL A 35 20.11 3.76 0.42
N LEU A 36 19.15 4.62 0.74
CA LEU A 36 19.10 5.38 1.99
C LEU A 36 17.89 4.92 2.82
N GLU A 37 18.13 4.36 3.99
CA GLU A 37 17.10 3.81 4.88
C GLU A 37 17.12 4.52 6.23
N ALA A 38 15.96 5.06 6.63
CA ALA A 38 15.82 5.77 7.89
C ALA A 38 15.94 4.84 9.10
N GLY A 39 15.49 3.59 8.99
CA GLY A 39 15.61 2.61 10.05
C GLY A 39 17.00 1.98 10.15
N GLN A 40 17.19 1.16 11.20
CA GLN A 40 18.48 0.59 11.56
C GLN A 40 18.82 -0.71 10.80
N SER A 41 17.96 -1.16 9.90
CA SER A 41 18.11 -2.44 9.21
C SER A 41 17.30 -2.47 7.91
N ALA A 42 17.55 -3.46 7.06
CA ALA A 42 16.73 -3.66 5.88
C ALA A 42 15.27 -3.94 6.27
N ALA A 43 14.36 -3.43 5.45
CA ALA A 43 12.93 -3.66 5.56
C ALA A 43 12.35 -3.34 6.96
N THR A 44 12.80 -2.24 7.59
CA THR A 44 12.33 -1.77 8.91
C THR A 44 10.81 -1.80 9.06
N ALA A 45 10.08 -1.29 8.05
CA ALA A 45 8.62 -1.30 8.07
C ALA A 45 8.04 -2.72 8.08
N VAL A 46 8.65 -3.68 7.36
CA VAL A 46 8.20 -5.08 7.33
C VAL A 46 8.39 -5.73 8.70
N ARG A 47 9.47 -5.39 9.40
CA ARG A 47 9.75 -5.91 10.75
C ARG A 47 8.68 -5.52 11.77
N GLU A 48 8.05 -4.35 11.63
CA GLU A 48 6.93 -3.94 12.50
C GLU A 48 5.69 -4.85 12.39
N TRP A 49 5.54 -5.57 11.27
CA TRP A 49 4.47 -6.53 11.06
C TRP A 49 5.00 -7.94 10.78
N ALA A 50 6.18 -8.28 11.31
CA ALA A 50 6.84 -9.55 11.07
C ALA A 50 5.96 -10.78 11.34
N HIS A 51 5.04 -10.68 12.31
CA HIS A 51 4.11 -11.75 12.68
C HIS A 51 2.98 -12.00 11.67
N VAL A 52 2.73 -11.06 10.74
CA VAL A 52 1.64 -11.16 9.76
C VAL A 52 2.05 -12.07 8.60
N ARG A 53 1.19 -13.04 8.27
CA ARG A 53 1.36 -13.91 7.10
C ARG A 53 0.92 -13.18 5.82
N LEU A 54 1.75 -13.26 4.78
CA LEU A 54 1.43 -12.71 3.47
C LEU A 54 0.39 -13.57 2.74
N PHE A 55 -0.38 -12.94 1.84
CA PHE A 55 -1.29 -13.63 0.92
C PHE A 55 -0.63 -14.06 -0.38
N SER A 56 0.63 -13.66 -0.60
CA SER A 56 1.43 -14.01 -1.78
C SER A 56 2.47 -15.06 -1.40
N PRO A 57 2.64 -16.11 -2.21
CA PRO A 57 3.66 -17.12 -1.99
C PRO A 57 5.06 -16.58 -2.35
N TRP A 58 6.10 -17.29 -1.94
CA TRP A 58 7.50 -16.91 -2.15
C TRP A 58 7.85 -16.58 -3.61
N ALA A 59 7.23 -17.27 -4.59
CA ALA A 59 7.45 -17.01 -6.01
C ALA A 59 7.03 -15.58 -6.44
N GLU A 60 6.07 -14.96 -5.75
CA GLU A 60 5.56 -13.63 -6.07
C GLU A 60 6.25 -12.50 -5.28
N VAL A 61 6.93 -12.85 -4.19
CA VAL A 61 7.58 -11.87 -3.28
C VAL A 61 9.11 -11.91 -3.36
N THR A 62 9.65 -12.64 -4.33
CA THR A 62 11.09 -12.70 -4.63
C THR A 62 11.34 -12.11 -6.02
N ASP A 63 12.07 -11.00 -6.10
CA ASP A 63 12.42 -10.39 -7.39
C ASP A 63 13.50 -11.22 -8.14
N PRO A 64 13.36 -11.44 -9.47
CA PRO A 64 14.33 -12.22 -10.24
C PRO A 64 15.74 -11.64 -10.33
N ALA A 65 15.91 -10.31 -10.36
CA ALA A 65 17.24 -9.69 -10.38
C ALA A 65 17.92 -9.83 -9.02
N ALA A 66 17.16 -9.66 -7.94
CA ALA A 66 17.61 -9.94 -6.59
C ALA A 66 18.02 -11.41 -6.39
N GLU A 67 17.24 -12.36 -6.91
CA GLU A 67 17.58 -13.79 -6.87
C GLU A 67 18.94 -14.09 -7.53
N LYS A 68 19.22 -13.49 -8.69
CA LYS A 68 20.51 -13.64 -9.38
C LYS A 68 21.67 -13.13 -8.54
N LEU A 69 21.49 -11.99 -7.87
CA LEU A 69 22.52 -11.40 -7.00
C LEU A 69 22.79 -12.32 -5.80
N LEU A 70 21.73 -12.82 -5.16
CA LEU A 70 21.79 -13.74 -4.03
C LEU A 70 22.37 -15.13 -4.38
N ALA A 71 22.19 -15.62 -5.60
CA ALA A 71 22.71 -16.92 -6.02
C ALA A 71 24.23 -17.07 -5.83
N SER A 72 24.97 -15.96 -5.83
CA SER A 72 26.42 -15.94 -5.61
C SER A 72 26.86 -16.16 -4.16
N THR A 73 25.95 -16.11 -3.18
CA THR A 73 26.29 -16.07 -1.74
C THR A 73 25.95 -17.33 -0.97
N GLY A 74 25.53 -18.39 -1.68
CA GLY A 74 25.04 -19.63 -1.06
C GLY A 74 23.63 -19.51 -0.48
N TRP A 75 22.91 -18.43 -0.82
CA TRP A 75 21.51 -18.24 -0.47
C TRP A 75 20.64 -19.40 -0.98
N VAL A 76 19.78 -19.94 -0.10
CA VAL A 76 18.88 -21.03 -0.44
C VAL A 76 17.49 -20.46 -0.70
N ARG A 77 17.06 -20.57 -1.96
CA ARG A 77 15.73 -20.15 -2.38
C ARG A 77 14.64 -20.89 -1.59
N PRO A 78 13.71 -20.18 -0.94
CA PRO A 78 12.51 -20.78 -0.34
C PRO A 78 11.63 -21.52 -1.36
N ASP A 79 10.83 -22.49 -0.90
CA ASP A 79 9.82 -23.12 -1.73
C ASP A 79 8.81 -22.08 -2.22
N GLY A 80 8.80 -21.86 -3.53
CA GLY A 80 8.00 -20.85 -4.22
C GLY A 80 6.49 -20.98 -4.02
N THR A 81 5.99 -22.14 -3.57
CA THR A 81 4.56 -22.40 -3.34
C THR A 81 4.10 -22.09 -1.91
N THR A 82 5.03 -21.83 -0.99
CA THR A 82 4.73 -21.56 0.42
C THR A 82 4.58 -20.05 0.69
N TYR A 83 3.84 -19.70 1.74
CA TYR A 83 3.51 -18.31 2.10
C TYR A 83 4.35 -17.84 3.29
N PRO A 84 5.20 -16.82 3.14
CA PRO A 84 5.98 -16.29 4.25
C PRO A 84 5.15 -15.45 5.21
N THR A 85 5.63 -15.33 6.45
CA THR A 85 5.35 -14.18 7.30
C THR A 85 6.24 -12.99 6.94
N GLY A 86 5.91 -11.78 7.41
CA GLY A 86 6.80 -10.63 7.26
C GLY A 86 8.20 -10.91 7.81
N GLY A 87 8.30 -11.64 8.93
CA GLY A 87 9.56 -12.08 9.53
C GLY A 87 10.33 -13.02 8.62
N ASP A 88 9.66 -14.05 8.09
CA ASP A 88 10.27 -14.96 7.11
C ASP A 88 10.80 -14.21 5.89
N TRP A 89 10.03 -13.23 5.38
CA TRP A 89 10.40 -12.43 4.21
C TRP A 89 11.66 -11.60 4.47
N VAL A 90 11.76 -11.02 5.66
CA VAL A 90 12.92 -10.26 6.08
C VAL A 90 14.14 -11.15 6.26
N GLU A 91 14.02 -12.18 7.10
CA GLU A 91 15.16 -13.01 7.52
C GLU A 91 15.73 -13.84 6.36
N ARG A 92 14.85 -14.35 5.49
CA ARG A 92 15.25 -15.29 4.44
C ARG A 92 15.46 -14.64 3.09
N TYR A 93 15.16 -13.35 2.89
CA TYR A 93 15.32 -12.70 1.59
C TYR A 93 15.76 -11.24 1.67
N LEU A 94 15.02 -10.36 2.35
CA LEU A 94 15.28 -8.91 2.28
C LEU A 94 16.58 -8.52 2.98
N GLN A 95 16.84 -9.05 4.18
CA GLN A 95 18.10 -8.80 4.88
C GLN A 95 19.28 -9.41 4.14
N PRO A 96 19.25 -10.71 3.72
CA PRO A 96 20.30 -11.27 2.88
C PRO A 96 20.58 -10.44 1.62
N LEU A 97 19.55 -9.92 0.95
CA LEU A 97 19.73 -9.10 -0.25
C LEU A 97 20.47 -7.80 0.07
N ALA A 98 20.09 -7.13 1.16
CA ALA A 98 20.76 -5.93 1.60
C ALA A 98 22.22 -6.20 2.03
N ASP A 99 22.49 -7.34 2.66
CA ASP A 99 23.84 -7.74 3.05
C ASP A 99 24.76 -7.94 1.82
N VAL A 100 24.24 -8.48 0.72
CA VAL A 100 24.99 -8.63 -0.55
C VAL A 100 25.24 -7.29 -1.25
N LEU A 101 24.31 -6.34 -1.12
CA LEU A 101 24.50 -4.97 -1.61
C LEU A 101 25.52 -4.18 -0.76
N GLY A 102 25.72 -4.58 0.50
CA GLY A 102 26.78 -4.06 1.37
C GLY A 102 26.70 -2.54 1.56
N ASP A 103 27.83 -1.85 1.34
CA ASP A 103 27.98 -0.40 1.56
C ASP A 103 27.07 0.46 0.65
N GLN A 104 26.42 -0.13 -0.34
CA GLN A 104 25.40 0.54 -1.15
C GLN A 104 24.11 0.81 -0.37
N VAL A 105 23.91 0.21 0.82
CA VAL A 105 22.76 0.43 1.69
C VAL A 105 23.19 1.15 2.96
N ARG A 106 22.79 2.42 3.12
CA ARG A 106 23.04 3.22 4.32
C ARG A 106 21.81 3.22 5.24
N TYR A 107 21.96 2.65 6.43
CA TYR A 107 20.95 2.64 7.48
C TYR A 107 21.07 3.84 8.42
N GLY A 108 20.00 4.15 9.15
CA GLY A 108 19.95 5.26 10.09
C GLY A 108 20.07 6.63 9.41
N VAL A 109 19.64 6.72 8.15
CA VAL A 109 19.73 7.93 7.33
C VAL A 109 18.33 8.34 6.85
N THR A 110 17.85 9.46 7.35
CA THR A 110 16.56 10.03 6.94
C THR A 110 16.76 11.01 5.80
N VAL A 111 16.06 10.83 4.68
CA VAL A 111 16.03 11.84 3.61
C VAL A 111 15.08 12.96 4.03
N THR A 112 15.58 14.19 4.10
CA THR A 112 14.83 15.37 4.56
C THR A 112 14.50 16.33 3.44
N GLY A 113 15.11 16.17 2.26
CA GLY A 113 14.81 17.01 1.10
C GLY A 113 15.39 16.47 -0.21
N VAL A 114 14.68 16.66 -1.32
CA VAL A 114 15.19 16.41 -2.68
C VAL A 114 14.92 17.62 -3.55
N ALA A 115 15.96 18.13 -4.21
CA ALA A 115 15.89 19.29 -5.10
C ALA A 115 16.88 19.17 -6.26
N ARG A 116 16.77 20.07 -7.26
CA ARG A 116 17.82 20.25 -8.28
C ARG A 116 18.94 21.12 -7.72
N ALA A 117 20.19 20.78 -8.02
CA ALA A 117 21.35 21.51 -7.50
C ALA A 117 21.28 23.00 -7.87
N GLY A 118 21.19 23.87 -6.86
CA GLY A 118 21.15 25.33 -7.04
C GLY A 118 19.92 25.85 -7.80
N ARG A 119 18.85 25.05 -7.92
CA ARG A 119 17.61 25.41 -8.64
C ARG A 119 16.41 25.03 -7.78
N ASP A 120 15.81 26.03 -7.15
CA ASP A 120 14.50 25.86 -6.49
C ASP A 120 13.41 25.52 -7.53
N ARG A 121 12.24 25.10 -7.03
CA ARG A 121 11.13 24.64 -7.87
C ARG A 121 10.69 25.62 -8.95
N ILE A 122 10.83 26.94 -8.74
CA ILE A 122 10.29 27.94 -9.68
C ILE A 122 11.26 28.27 -10.82
N VAL A 123 12.56 27.98 -10.67
CA VAL A 123 13.55 28.29 -11.71
C VAL A 123 13.45 27.30 -12.88
N ASP A 124 13.18 27.82 -14.09
CA ASP A 124 13.17 27.03 -15.32
C ASP A 124 14.56 26.88 -15.96
N SER A 125 15.35 27.96 -15.95
CA SER A 125 16.60 28.04 -16.71
C SER A 125 17.63 27.00 -16.24
N GLY A 126 17.98 26.08 -17.15
CA GLY A 126 18.99 25.05 -16.94
C GLY A 126 18.66 24.05 -15.83
N ARG A 127 17.39 23.95 -15.41
CA ARG A 127 16.98 23.09 -14.29
C ARG A 127 17.22 21.61 -14.59
N GLU A 128 16.78 21.15 -15.76
CA GLU A 128 16.85 19.75 -16.16
C GLU A 128 18.31 19.26 -16.33
N GLU A 129 19.24 20.18 -16.59
CA GLU A 129 20.67 19.90 -16.75
C GLU A 129 21.39 19.72 -15.39
N GLN A 130 20.77 20.14 -14.28
CA GLN A 130 21.39 20.01 -12.96
C GLN A 130 21.15 18.62 -12.35
N PRO A 131 22.13 18.05 -11.65
CA PRO A 131 21.90 16.84 -10.88
C PRO A 131 20.95 17.10 -9.71
N PHE A 132 20.44 16.02 -9.13
CA PHE A 132 19.70 16.09 -7.88
C PHE A 132 20.65 16.32 -6.70
N THR A 133 20.09 16.99 -5.70
CA THR A 133 20.66 17.21 -4.39
C THR A 133 19.72 16.58 -3.38
N VAL A 134 20.20 15.53 -2.69
CA VAL A 134 19.47 14.81 -1.65
C VAL A 134 20.03 15.23 -0.31
N HIS A 135 19.19 15.87 0.50
CA HIS A 135 19.48 16.24 1.87
C HIS A 135 19.17 15.07 2.79
N ILE A 136 20.09 14.75 3.68
CA ILE A 136 19.92 13.68 4.65
C ILE A 136 20.28 14.14 6.06
N GLU A 137 19.62 13.52 7.02
CA GLU A 137 19.95 13.59 8.45
C GLU A 137 20.35 12.18 8.92
N THR A 138 21.51 12.06 9.55
CA THR A 138 22.01 10.81 10.12
C THR A 138 21.48 10.62 11.53
N ALA A 139 21.44 9.38 12.02
CA ALA A 139 20.89 9.03 13.33
C ALA A 139 21.57 9.73 14.54
N ASP A 140 22.80 10.24 14.36
CA ASP A 140 23.54 11.04 15.33
C ASP A 140 23.29 12.56 15.20
N GLY A 141 22.36 12.98 14.33
CA GLY A 141 21.96 14.38 14.10
C GLY A 141 22.87 15.14 13.13
N GLY A 142 23.74 14.44 12.40
CA GLY A 142 24.54 15.04 11.33
C GLY A 142 23.69 15.34 10.09
N GLU A 143 24.02 16.41 9.38
CA GLU A 143 23.38 16.75 8.10
C GLU A 143 24.38 16.62 6.96
N GLU A 144 23.99 15.91 5.89
CA GLU A 144 24.80 15.75 4.70
C GLU A 144 23.99 16.04 3.44
N ARG A 145 24.72 16.25 2.35
CA ARG A 145 24.16 16.45 1.02
C ARG A 145 24.80 15.49 0.04
N ILE A 146 23.98 14.71 -0.65
CA ILE A 146 24.40 13.77 -1.67
C ILE A 146 24.00 14.32 -3.05
N THR A 147 24.92 14.29 -4.00
CA THR A 147 24.60 14.57 -5.41
C THR A 147 24.25 13.28 -6.12
N ALA A 148 23.15 13.27 -6.87
CA ALA A 148 22.64 12.09 -7.56
C ALA A 148 22.20 12.44 -8.99
N ARG A 149 22.37 11.51 -9.92
CA ARG A 149 21.88 11.71 -11.30
C ARG A 149 20.37 11.43 -11.42
N ALA A 150 19.84 10.56 -10.56
CA ALA A 150 18.44 10.19 -10.51
C ALA A 150 18.02 9.77 -9.09
N VAL A 151 16.71 9.81 -8.82
CA VAL A 151 16.11 9.44 -7.53
C VAL A 151 14.93 8.49 -7.75
N ILE A 152 14.93 7.36 -7.04
CA ILE A 152 13.79 6.44 -6.96
C ILE A 152 13.27 6.48 -5.52
N ASP A 153 12.12 7.10 -5.31
CA ASP A 153 11.47 7.12 -4.00
C ASP A 153 10.61 5.87 -3.82
N ALA A 154 11.16 4.91 -3.07
CA ALA A 154 10.53 3.66 -2.67
C ALA A 154 10.20 3.65 -1.16
N SER A 155 10.01 4.82 -0.54
CA SER A 155 9.83 4.96 0.92
C SER A 155 8.51 4.36 1.45
N GLY A 156 7.60 3.96 0.56
CA GLY A 156 6.28 3.44 0.89
C GLY A 156 5.39 4.46 1.62
N THR A 157 4.37 3.96 2.33
CA THR A 157 3.35 4.77 3.00
C THR A 157 3.23 4.49 4.51
N TRP A 158 3.99 3.52 5.02
CA TRP A 158 3.83 2.94 6.35
C TRP A 158 3.97 3.94 7.51
N SER A 159 4.79 4.98 7.32
CA SER A 159 5.07 6.01 8.34
C SER A 159 3.90 6.96 8.60
N VAL A 160 2.94 7.06 7.68
CA VAL A 160 1.79 7.99 7.79
C VAL A 160 0.49 7.18 7.82
N PRO A 161 0.01 6.75 9.00
CA PRO A 161 -1.24 6.03 9.10
C PRO A 161 -2.45 6.92 8.74
N GLY A 162 -3.49 6.27 8.22
CA GLY A 162 -4.80 6.87 8.05
C GLY A 162 -5.42 7.19 9.42
N PRO A 163 -6.01 8.39 9.59
CA PRO A 163 -6.68 8.72 10.84
C PRO A 163 -7.99 7.95 11.01
N MET A 164 -8.50 7.93 12.24
CA MET A 164 -9.80 7.35 12.55
C MET A 164 -10.98 8.21 12.08
N GLY A 165 -10.81 9.53 12.05
CA GLY A 165 -11.87 10.47 11.68
C GLY A 165 -12.43 10.23 10.28
N ALA A 166 -13.75 10.28 10.17
CA ALA A 166 -14.49 9.82 8.99
C ALA A 166 -14.24 10.65 7.72
N ASN A 167 -13.84 11.90 7.88
CA ASN A 167 -13.50 12.85 6.82
C ASN A 167 -12.01 12.81 6.43
N GLY A 168 -11.22 11.86 6.98
CA GLY A 168 -9.82 11.71 6.63
C GLY A 168 -8.88 12.68 7.36
N ILE A 169 -9.33 13.32 8.43
CA ILE A 169 -8.46 13.98 9.42
C ILE A 169 -8.63 13.29 10.79
N PRO A 170 -7.66 13.44 11.72
CA PRO A 170 -7.80 12.87 13.06
C PRO A 170 -9.09 13.33 13.73
N ALA A 171 -9.82 12.40 14.35
CA ALA A 171 -10.98 12.70 15.18
C ALA A 171 -10.55 13.55 16.38
N LEU A 172 -11.48 14.35 16.91
CA LEU A 172 -11.21 15.13 18.12
C LEU A 172 -10.82 14.18 19.25
N GLY A 173 -9.73 14.46 19.97
CA GLY A 173 -9.22 13.59 21.03
C GLY A 173 -8.42 12.36 20.58
N GLU A 174 -8.35 12.04 19.28
CA GLU A 174 -7.58 10.89 18.77
C GLU A 174 -6.09 11.00 19.13
N LYS A 175 -5.49 12.18 18.89
CA LYS A 175 -4.07 12.40 19.20
C LYS A 175 -3.75 12.36 20.69
N SER A 176 -4.65 12.80 21.56
CA SER A 176 -4.44 12.83 23.02
C SER A 176 -4.72 11.48 23.69
N ALA A 177 -5.29 10.52 22.95
CA ALA A 177 -5.55 9.14 23.39
C ALA A 177 -4.54 8.13 22.81
N SER A 178 -3.38 8.59 22.33
CA SER A 178 -2.36 7.75 21.68
C SER A 178 -1.79 6.62 22.54
N ASP A 179 -1.93 6.67 23.86
CA ASP A 179 -1.57 5.59 24.79
C ASP A 179 -2.47 4.35 24.67
N ARG A 180 -3.67 4.50 24.08
CA ARG A 180 -4.71 3.47 23.91
C ARG A 180 -5.17 3.28 22.46
N ILE A 181 -4.59 4.03 21.54
CA ILE A 181 -4.90 3.97 20.12
C ILE A 181 -3.65 3.50 19.38
N THR A 182 -3.79 2.41 18.62
CA THR A 182 -2.75 1.93 17.72
C THR A 182 -3.23 1.93 16.28
N TYR A 183 -2.30 2.05 15.34
CA TYR A 183 -2.55 1.97 13.90
C TYR A 183 -1.92 0.70 13.29
N ARG A 184 -1.74 -0.34 14.11
CA ARG A 184 -1.02 -1.57 13.77
C ARG A 184 -1.84 -2.79 14.17
N VAL A 185 -1.73 -3.86 13.40
CA VAL A 185 -2.24 -5.17 13.80
C VAL A 185 -1.42 -5.65 15.01
N PRO A 186 -2.05 -6.04 16.12
CA PRO A 186 -1.32 -6.44 17.32
C PRO A 186 -0.71 -7.83 17.19
N ASP A 187 0.55 -7.97 17.61
CA ASP A 187 1.19 -9.28 17.75
C ASP A 187 0.78 -9.93 19.08
N LEU A 188 -0.29 -10.71 19.08
CA LEU A 188 -0.78 -11.39 20.28
C LEU A 188 0.10 -12.56 20.74
N LYS A 189 1.19 -12.88 20.03
CA LYS A 189 2.21 -13.83 20.52
C LYS A 189 3.16 -13.18 21.51
N ASP A 190 3.33 -11.87 21.46
CA ASP A 190 4.05 -11.13 22.50
C ASP A 190 3.16 -11.08 23.77
N PRO A 191 3.62 -11.63 24.91
CA PRO A 191 2.85 -11.63 26.15
C PRO A 191 2.46 -10.22 26.64
N ALA A 192 3.30 -9.21 26.42
CA ALA A 192 3.03 -7.84 26.83
C ALA A 192 1.93 -7.22 25.97
N VAL A 193 1.95 -7.47 24.66
CA VAL A 193 0.89 -7.03 23.74
C VAL A 193 -0.40 -7.78 24.04
N ARG A 194 -0.34 -9.11 24.21
CA ARG A 194 -1.49 -9.94 24.57
C ARG A 194 -2.18 -9.44 25.84
N ALA A 195 -1.42 -9.10 26.89
CA ALA A 195 -1.96 -8.58 28.15
C ALA A 195 -2.73 -7.25 28.00
N ARG A 196 -2.50 -6.47 26.93
CA ARG A 196 -3.28 -5.26 26.63
C ARG A 196 -4.69 -5.56 26.12
N TYR A 197 -4.91 -6.73 25.52
CA TYR A 197 -6.17 -7.10 24.87
C TYR A 197 -6.93 -8.23 25.58
N ALA A 198 -6.24 -9.08 26.35
CA ALA A 198 -6.83 -10.21 27.07
C ALA A 198 -7.84 -9.74 28.14
N GLY A 199 -9.07 -10.26 28.08
CA GLY A 199 -10.17 -9.87 28.96
C GLY A 199 -10.61 -8.42 28.79
N LYS A 200 -10.36 -7.82 27.62
CA LYS A 200 -10.65 -6.42 27.31
C LYS A 200 -11.63 -6.27 26.15
N ARG A 201 -12.29 -5.11 26.14
CA ARG A 201 -13.17 -4.70 25.05
C ARG A 201 -12.40 -3.78 24.10
N THR A 202 -12.22 -4.20 22.85
CA THR A 202 -11.35 -3.52 21.89
C THR A 202 -12.13 -3.04 20.67
N ALA A 203 -12.07 -1.76 20.33
CA ALA A 203 -12.64 -1.26 19.07
C ALA A 203 -11.67 -1.48 17.91
N VAL A 204 -12.16 -2.05 16.80
CA VAL A 204 -11.40 -2.20 15.55
C VAL A 204 -12.07 -1.35 14.48
N VAL A 205 -11.39 -0.32 13.99
CA VAL A 205 -11.93 0.62 13.01
C VAL A 205 -11.35 0.34 11.63
N GLY A 206 -12.21 0.07 10.66
CA GLY A 206 -11.80 -0.21 9.27
C GLY A 206 -12.37 -1.50 8.73
N SER A 207 -12.27 -1.71 7.42
CA SER A 207 -12.86 -2.84 6.71
C SER A 207 -11.92 -3.48 5.68
N GLY A 208 -10.62 -3.19 5.78
CA GLY A 208 -9.60 -3.79 4.92
C GLY A 208 -9.08 -5.10 5.49
N ALA A 209 -8.20 -5.78 4.74
CA ALA A 209 -7.57 -7.04 5.16
C ALA A 209 -6.93 -6.95 6.56
N SER A 210 -6.25 -5.84 6.87
CA SER A 210 -5.68 -5.62 8.21
C SER A 210 -6.72 -5.67 9.32
N ALA A 211 -7.91 -5.09 9.10
CA ALA A 211 -9.00 -5.12 10.09
C ALA A 211 -9.51 -6.55 10.30
N PHE A 212 -9.65 -7.33 9.23
CA PHE A 212 -10.02 -8.74 9.35
C PHE A 212 -8.95 -9.57 10.08
N THR A 213 -7.66 -9.28 9.85
CA THR A 213 -6.57 -9.90 10.63
C THR A 213 -6.72 -9.59 12.11
N ALA A 214 -6.90 -8.33 12.49
CA ALA A 214 -7.08 -7.96 13.90
C ALA A 214 -8.32 -8.61 14.51
N LEU A 215 -9.45 -8.65 13.80
CA LEU A 215 -10.68 -9.30 14.27
C LEU A 215 -10.49 -10.80 14.46
N ALA A 216 -9.84 -11.49 13.53
CA ALA A 216 -9.56 -12.92 13.64
C ALA A 216 -8.63 -13.22 14.84
N LEU A 217 -7.60 -12.41 15.04
CA LEU A 217 -6.68 -12.56 16.18
C LEU A 217 -7.39 -12.32 17.53
N LEU A 218 -8.24 -11.30 17.62
CA LEU A 218 -9.01 -11.02 18.84
C LEU A 218 -10.08 -12.09 19.11
N ALA A 219 -10.64 -12.70 18.06
CA ALA A 219 -11.57 -13.81 18.19
C ALA A 219 -10.90 -15.07 18.72
N ASP A 220 -9.70 -15.41 18.20
CA ASP A 220 -8.89 -16.50 18.74
C ASP A 220 -8.59 -16.26 20.23
N LEU A 221 -8.20 -15.04 20.60
CA LEU A 221 -7.96 -14.63 21.99
C LEU A 221 -9.22 -14.76 22.87
N ALA A 222 -10.40 -14.42 22.35
CA ALA A 222 -11.66 -14.55 23.08
C ALA A 222 -12.11 -16.00 23.32
N GLY A 223 -11.60 -16.95 22.53
CA GLY A 223 -11.76 -18.38 22.82
C GLY A 223 -10.90 -18.85 24.00
N GLU A 224 -9.84 -18.12 24.34
CA GLU A 224 -8.87 -18.48 25.38
C GLU A 224 -9.07 -17.68 26.68
N GLU A 225 -9.46 -16.41 26.58
CA GLU A 225 -9.57 -15.45 27.68
C GLU A 225 -10.99 -14.89 27.76
N ALA A 226 -11.69 -15.25 28.84
CA ALA A 226 -13.05 -14.75 29.11
C ALA A 226 -13.08 -13.21 29.09
N ASP A 227 -14.24 -12.65 28.73
CA ASP A 227 -14.51 -11.20 28.63
C ASP A 227 -13.73 -10.43 27.54
N THR A 228 -12.88 -11.10 26.75
CA THR A 228 -12.29 -10.50 25.55
C THR A 228 -13.37 -10.31 24.49
N HIS A 229 -13.52 -9.08 23.98
CA HIS A 229 -14.56 -8.76 23.00
C HIS A 229 -14.13 -7.70 22.00
N ALA A 230 -14.34 -7.96 20.71
CA ALA A 230 -14.07 -6.99 19.65
C ALA A 230 -15.33 -6.18 19.26
N VAL A 231 -15.18 -4.87 19.06
CA VAL A 231 -16.22 -3.99 18.53
C VAL A 231 -15.78 -3.50 17.16
N TRP A 232 -16.33 -4.09 16.11
CA TRP A 232 -15.97 -3.75 14.74
C TRP A 232 -16.72 -2.52 14.26
N ILE A 233 -16.00 -1.43 13.98
CA ILE A 233 -16.56 -0.13 13.62
C ILE A 233 -16.45 0.10 12.12
N LEU A 234 -17.60 0.29 11.48
CA LEU A 234 -17.76 0.41 10.05
C LEU A 234 -18.49 1.71 9.67
N ARG A 235 -17.93 2.45 8.71
CA ARG A 235 -18.59 3.65 8.15
C ARG A 235 -19.83 3.32 7.32
N ARG A 236 -19.92 2.10 6.77
CA ARG A 236 -21.00 1.63 5.90
C ARG A 236 -21.73 0.45 6.56
N GLY A 237 -22.85 0.04 5.96
CA GLY A 237 -23.52 -1.23 6.32
C GLY A 237 -22.65 -2.45 6.00
N ILE A 238 -23.01 -3.60 6.58
CA ILE A 238 -22.44 -4.90 6.20
C ILE A 238 -23.31 -5.47 5.08
N GLY A 239 -22.68 -5.94 4.01
CA GLY A 239 -23.27 -6.74 2.93
C GLY A 239 -22.31 -7.85 2.48
N ASP A 240 -22.71 -8.65 1.49
CA ASP A 240 -21.93 -9.82 1.06
C ASP A 240 -20.50 -9.48 0.62
N ALA A 241 -20.29 -8.31 -0.01
CA ALA A 241 -18.98 -7.82 -0.40
C ALA A 241 -18.10 -7.34 0.78
N THR A 242 -18.66 -7.20 1.99
CA THR A 242 -17.94 -6.63 3.14
C THR A 242 -16.84 -7.56 3.65
N TYR A 243 -17.01 -8.88 3.55
CA TYR A 243 -16.01 -9.85 4.00
C TYR A 243 -15.06 -10.28 2.87
N GLY A 244 -15.04 -9.58 1.73
CA GLY A 244 -14.28 -9.98 0.54
C GLY A 244 -14.98 -11.09 -0.26
N GLY A 245 -14.23 -11.77 -1.13
CA GLY A 245 -14.81 -12.80 -2.02
C GLY A 245 -15.17 -14.12 -1.35
N GLY A 246 -14.80 -14.34 -0.07
CA GLY A 246 -15.00 -15.63 0.61
C GLY A 246 -14.32 -16.79 -0.13
N GLU A 247 -15.03 -17.88 -0.38
CA GLU A 247 -14.55 -18.99 -1.22
C GLU A 247 -14.38 -18.61 -2.71
N ALA A 248 -15.08 -17.55 -3.15
CA ALA A 248 -14.92 -16.98 -4.49
C ALA A 248 -13.78 -15.93 -4.54
N ASP A 249 -13.07 -15.72 -3.42
CA ASP A 249 -11.88 -14.88 -3.40
C ASP A 249 -10.74 -15.58 -4.13
N GLN A 250 -10.26 -14.94 -5.19
CA GLN A 250 -9.25 -15.53 -6.06
C GLN A 250 -7.83 -15.47 -5.47
N LEU A 251 -7.66 -14.89 -4.26
CA LEU A 251 -6.57 -15.16 -3.34
C LEU A 251 -7.13 -15.97 -2.15
N PRO A 252 -7.02 -17.32 -2.17
CA PRO A 252 -7.71 -18.18 -1.20
C PRO A 252 -7.39 -17.85 0.26
N ALA A 253 -6.14 -17.47 0.55
CA ALA A 253 -5.71 -17.09 1.90
C ALA A 253 -6.38 -15.79 2.40
N ARG A 254 -6.72 -14.86 1.50
CA ARG A 254 -7.47 -13.64 1.83
C ARG A 254 -8.95 -13.92 2.00
N GLY A 255 -9.54 -14.75 1.14
CA GLY A 255 -10.91 -15.22 1.29
C GLY A 255 -11.14 -15.90 2.63
N ALA A 256 -10.22 -16.79 3.02
CA ALA A 256 -10.23 -17.44 4.32
C ALA A 256 -10.19 -16.43 5.49
N LEU A 257 -9.48 -15.32 5.34
CA LEU A 257 -9.42 -14.28 6.36
C LEU A 257 -10.77 -13.56 6.54
N GLY A 258 -11.46 -13.27 5.44
CA GLY A 258 -12.82 -12.73 5.46
C GLY A 258 -13.82 -13.65 6.16
N LEU A 259 -13.74 -14.95 5.89
CA LEU A 259 -14.56 -15.98 6.55
C LEU A 259 -14.26 -16.08 8.04
N ARG A 260 -12.99 -15.96 8.47
CA ARG A 260 -12.64 -15.93 9.90
C ARG A 260 -13.21 -14.70 10.61
N ALA A 261 -13.17 -13.53 9.98
CA ALA A 261 -13.79 -12.33 10.54
C ALA A 261 -15.32 -12.46 10.64
N LYS A 262 -15.97 -13.10 9.65
CA LYS A 262 -17.40 -13.42 9.70
C LYS A 262 -17.72 -14.37 10.86
N ALA A 263 -16.96 -15.46 10.99
CA ALA A 263 -17.13 -16.43 12.08
C ALA A 263 -16.96 -15.78 13.47
N ALA A 264 -16.03 -14.84 13.63
CA ALA A 264 -15.86 -14.09 14.88
C ALA A 264 -17.13 -13.32 15.29
N VAL A 265 -17.83 -12.74 14.33
CA VAL A 265 -19.10 -12.04 14.58
C VAL A 265 -20.22 -13.03 14.87
N GLU A 266 -20.34 -14.10 14.07
CA GLU A 266 -21.40 -15.11 14.22
C GLU A 266 -21.29 -15.90 15.53
N GLN A 267 -20.08 -16.13 16.03
CA GLN A 267 -19.82 -16.80 17.31
C GLN A 267 -19.94 -15.87 18.52
N GLY A 268 -20.21 -14.57 18.31
CA GLY A 268 -20.39 -13.58 19.37
C GLY A 268 -19.10 -13.03 19.99
N HIS A 269 -17.93 -13.39 19.47
CA HIS A 269 -16.63 -12.83 19.89
C HIS A 269 -16.41 -11.39 19.40
N ALA A 270 -17.17 -10.97 18.40
CA ALA A 270 -17.17 -9.62 17.88
C ALA A 270 -18.60 -9.09 17.66
N SER A 271 -18.81 -7.80 17.92
CA SER A 271 -20.05 -7.09 17.57
C SER A 271 -19.77 -6.02 16.52
N ALA A 272 -20.61 -5.90 15.49
CA ALA A 272 -20.48 -4.88 14.47
C ALA A 272 -21.30 -3.62 14.78
N VAL A 273 -20.70 -2.45 14.54
CA VAL A 273 -21.34 -1.15 14.57
C VAL A 273 -21.20 -0.51 13.19
N THR A 274 -22.31 -0.37 12.48
CA THR A 274 -22.34 0.13 11.11
C THR A 274 -22.84 1.56 11.02
N GLY A 275 -22.58 2.19 9.87
CA GLY A 275 -22.92 3.59 9.63
C GLY A 275 -22.20 4.54 10.60
N PHE A 276 -21.14 4.10 11.27
CA PHE A 276 -20.49 4.84 12.35
C PHE A 276 -19.33 5.67 11.79
N ARG A 277 -19.55 6.97 11.71
CA ARG A 277 -18.56 7.95 11.25
C ARG A 277 -17.95 8.62 12.47
N THR A 278 -16.79 8.15 12.93
CA THR A 278 -16.14 8.67 14.13
C THR A 278 -15.79 10.15 13.97
N GLY A 279 -16.33 11.00 14.86
CA GLY A 279 -16.04 12.43 14.94
C GLY A 279 -15.18 12.79 16.15
N ALA A 280 -15.31 12.06 17.27
CA ALA A 280 -14.54 12.30 18.48
C ALA A 280 -14.21 11.02 19.26
N VAL A 281 -13.19 11.14 20.10
CA VAL A 281 -12.74 10.19 21.12
C VAL A 281 -12.75 10.92 22.46
N GLU A 282 -13.54 10.42 23.39
CA GLU A 282 -13.62 10.94 24.75
C GLU A 282 -13.04 9.92 25.73
N ARG A 283 -12.50 10.38 26.86
CA ARG A 283 -12.05 9.50 27.94
C ARG A 283 -13.17 9.27 28.96
N ASP A 284 -13.38 8.01 29.33
CA ASP A 284 -14.20 7.57 30.46
C ASP A 284 -13.28 6.85 31.47
N GLY A 285 -12.68 7.62 32.37
CA GLY A 285 -11.61 7.13 33.25
C GLY A 285 -10.41 6.62 32.44
N HIS A 286 -10.14 5.30 32.54
CA HIS A 286 -9.07 4.63 31.78
C HIS A 286 -9.51 4.09 30.41
N ARG A 287 -10.81 4.18 30.08
CA ARG A 287 -11.40 3.70 28.83
C ARG A 287 -11.68 4.84 27.87
N LEU A 288 -12.00 4.50 26.63
CA LEU A 288 -12.33 5.42 25.55
C LEU A 288 -13.78 5.24 25.12
N VAL A 289 -14.45 6.35 24.83
CA VAL A 289 -15.77 6.39 24.19
C VAL A 289 -15.60 6.99 22.80
N LEU A 290 -15.95 6.22 21.77
CA LEU A 290 -16.02 6.74 20.40
C LEU A 290 -17.38 7.40 20.19
N VAL A 291 -17.36 8.58 19.58
CA VAL A 291 -18.55 9.38 19.29
C VAL A 291 -18.64 9.59 17.79
N ALA A 292 -19.78 9.23 17.20
CA ALA A 292 -20.06 9.44 15.80
C ALA A 292 -20.48 10.89 15.52
N GLU A 293 -20.33 11.33 14.27
CA GLU A 293 -20.78 12.65 13.79
C GLU A 293 -22.29 12.89 13.98
N ASP A 294 -23.10 11.83 14.04
CA ASP A 294 -24.54 11.89 14.32
C ASP A 294 -24.89 11.89 15.83
N GLY A 295 -23.88 11.94 16.70
CA GLY A 295 -24.04 11.96 18.14
C GLY A 295 -24.18 10.59 18.81
N ARG A 296 -24.23 9.48 18.05
CA ARG A 296 -24.19 8.13 18.66
C ARG A 296 -22.89 7.92 19.42
N ARG A 297 -23.01 7.32 20.61
CA ARG A 297 -21.89 7.03 21.51
C ARG A 297 -21.78 5.53 21.69
N LEU A 298 -20.56 5.00 21.63
CA LEU A 298 -20.32 3.59 21.95
C LEU A 298 -20.20 3.38 23.45
N GLU A 299 -20.43 2.14 23.87
CA GLU A 299 -19.98 1.68 25.18
C GLU A 299 -18.45 1.85 25.31
N PRO A 300 -17.94 2.22 26.50
CA PRO A 300 -16.51 2.41 26.70
C PRO A 300 -15.68 1.16 26.33
N VAL A 301 -14.57 1.39 25.64
CA VAL A 301 -13.60 0.35 25.22
C VAL A 301 -12.24 0.61 25.87
N ASP A 302 -11.47 -0.44 26.10
CA ASP A 302 -10.13 -0.34 26.72
C ASP A 302 -9.07 0.11 25.72
N GLU A 303 -9.15 -0.38 24.48
CA GLU A 303 -8.18 -0.14 23.41
C GLU A 303 -8.89 0.11 22.07
N VAL A 304 -8.24 0.83 21.17
CA VAL A 304 -8.72 1.09 19.81
C VAL A 304 -7.62 0.78 18.80
N ILE A 305 -7.96 -0.01 17.79
CA ILE A 305 -7.09 -0.37 16.68
C ILE A 305 -7.64 0.29 15.40
N VAL A 306 -6.93 1.29 14.88
CA VAL A 306 -7.33 2.08 13.71
C VAL A 306 -6.62 1.54 12.47
N LEU A 307 -7.36 0.82 11.63
CA LEU A 307 -6.85 0.13 10.44
C LEU A 307 -7.52 0.71 9.19
N THR A 308 -7.40 2.02 9.03
CA THR A 308 -8.04 2.82 7.97
C THR A 308 -7.10 3.13 6.79
N GLY A 309 -6.00 2.38 6.66
CA GLY A 309 -5.01 2.52 5.58
C GLY A 309 -3.86 3.45 5.94
N PHE A 310 -3.11 3.86 4.92
CA PHE A 310 -1.87 4.65 5.03
C PHE A 310 -1.80 5.71 3.93
N ARG A 311 -0.84 6.65 4.03
CA ARG A 311 -0.67 7.77 3.09
C ARG A 311 0.80 7.94 2.70
N PRO A 312 1.09 8.47 1.50
CA PRO A 312 2.44 8.84 1.13
C PRO A 312 2.87 10.09 1.91
N ASP A 313 4.10 10.10 2.43
CA ASP A 313 4.75 11.34 2.88
C ASP A 313 5.45 12.00 1.70
N LEU A 314 4.98 13.19 1.31
CA LEU A 314 5.53 13.96 0.18
C LEU A 314 6.27 15.21 0.63
N SER A 315 6.39 15.43 1.95
CA SER A 315 6.90 16.68 2.52
C SER A 315 8.32 17.02 2.07
N PHE A 316 9.22 16.03 2.05
CA PHE A 316 10.61 16.18 1.63
C PHE A 316 10.80 16.32 0.11
N LEU A 317 9.73 16.22 -0.68
CA LEU A 317 9.74 16.36 -2.14
C LEU A 317 9.18 17.71 -2.62
N SER A 318 8.98 18.68 -1.71
CA SER A 318 8.31 19.95 -1.99
C SER A 318 8.94 20.76 -3.15
N GLU A 319 10.26 20.62 -3.34
CA GLU A 319 11.05 21.31 -4.36
C GLU A 319 11.09 20.59 -5.72
N LEU A 320 10.43 19.43 -5.85
CA LEU A 320 10.31 18.70 -7.11
C LEU A 320 9.03 19.07 -7.86
N ARG A 321 9.11 19.03 -9.20
CA ARG A 321 7.95 19.20 -10.09
C ARG A 321 7.26 17.85 -10.34
N LEU A 322 6.56 17.33 -9.35
CA LEU A 322 5.81 16.08 -9.45
C LEU A 322 4.43 16.28 -10.08
N GLY A 323 4.05 15.41 -11.00
CA GLY A 323 2.69 15.32 -11.55
C GLY A 323 1.90 14.30 -10.75
N LEU A 324 1.02 14.77 -9.87
CA LEU A 324 0.24 13.94 -8.95
C LEU A 324 -1.27 14.17 -9.15
N ASP A 325 -2.04 13.09 -9.07
CA ASP A 325 -3.50 13.15 -9.00
C ASP A 325 -3.96 13.76 -7.67
N GLU A 326 -4.96 14.65 -7.74
CA GLU A 326 -5.43 15.43 -6.59
C GLU A 326 -6.08 14.58 -5.49
N ARG A 327 -6.65 13.42 -5.85
CA ARG A 327 -7.39 12.55 -4.92
C ARG A 327 -6.49 11.48 -4.32
N LEU A 328 -5.76 10.76 -5.18
CA LEU A 328 -4.95 9.61 -4.79
C LEU A 328 -3.55 10.01 -4.34
N GLN A 329 -3.03 11.16 -4.79
CA GLN A 329 -1.62 11.54 -4.63
C GLN A 329 -0.66 10.52 -5.27
N ALA A 330 -1.12 9.87 -6.35
CA ALA A 330 -0.36 8.96 -7.21
C ALA A 330 0.11 9.71 -8.48
N PRO A 331 1.12 9.24 -9.23
CA PRO A 331 1.47 9.79 -10.53
C PRO A 331 0.25 9.95 -11.44
N THR A 332 0.13 11.09 -12.12
CA THR A 332 -1.08 11.46 -12.88
C THR A 332 -1.47 10.41 -13.92
N ALA A 333 -0.50 9.83 -14.63
CA ALA A 333 -0.76 8.81 -15.64
C ALA A 333 -1.15 7.45 -15.03
N LEU A 334 -0.66 7.14 -13.82
CA LEU A 334 -1.01 5.92 -13.10
C LEU A 334 -2.40 5.99 -12.44
N ALA A 335 -2.78 7.14 -11.90
CA ALA A 335 -3.96 7.27 -11.05
C ALA A 335 -5.27 6.69 -11.64
N PRO A 336 -5.61 6.90 -12.92
CA PRO A 336 -6.81 6.30 -13.52
C PRO A 336 -6.77 4.77 -13.54
N LEU A 337 -5.59 4.15 -13.62
CA LEU A 337 -5.41 2.70 -13.73
C LEU A 337 -5.54 1.97 -12.39
N ILE A 338 -5.46 2.72 -11.27
CA ILE A 338 -5.45 2.18 -9.92
C ILE A 338 -6.55 2.78 -9.02
N ASP A 339 -7.47 3.57 -9.59
CA ASP A 339 -8.53 4.20 -8.83
C ASP A 339 -9.42 3.12 -8.19
N PRO A 340 -9.50 3.03 -6.85
CA PRO A 340 -10.26 1.99 -6.18
C PRO A 340 -11.78 2.08 -6.43
N ASN A 341 -12.28 3.20 -6.95
CA ASN A 341 -13.69 3.35 -7.34
C ASN A 341 -14.02 2.65 -8.67
N VAL A 342 -13.00 2.30 -9.47
CA VAL A 342 -13.16 1.70 -10.80
C VAL A 342 -12.47 0.33 -10.87
N HIS A 343 -11.28 0.22 -10.27
CA HIS A 343 -10.41 -0.94 -10.38
C HIS A 343 -10.32 -1.73 -9.08
N SER A 344 -10.01 -3.01 -9.22
CA SER A 344 -9.64 -3.91 -8.13
C SER A 344 -8.26 -4.52 -8.43
N CYS A 345 -7.59 -5.13 -7.45
CA CYS A 345 -6.22 -5.67 -7.62
C CYS A 345 -5.91 -6.44 -8.92
N GLY A 346 -6.86 -7.15 -9.56
CA GLY A 346 -6.57 -7.86 -10.83
C GLY A 346 -7.19 -7.24 -12.08
N THR A 347 -7.71 -6.02 -11.99
CA THR A 347 -8.02 -5.20 -13.16
C THR A 347 -7.00 -4.08 -13.37
N VAL A 348 -5.92 -4.08 -12.57
CA VAL A 348 -4.80 -3.15 -12.70
C VAL A 348 -3.79 -3.75 -13.66
N TYR A 349 -3.53 -3.05 -14.76
CA TYR A 349 -2.51 -3.44 -15.72
C TYR A 349 -1.11 -3.22 -15.14
N PRO A 350 -0.12 -4.07 -15.51
CA PRO A 350 1.27 -3.75 -15.25
C PRO A 350 1.61 -2.36 -15.80
N HIS A 351 2.40 -1.62 -15.06
CA HIS A 351 2.77 -0.25 -15.37
C HIS A 351 4.21 -0.01 -14.94
N GLY A 352 4.87 0.88 -15.67
CA GLY A 352 6.30 1.09 -15.56
C GLY A 352 6.67 2.56 -15.67
N VAL A 353 7.84 2.83 -16.24
CA VAL A 353 8.40 4.17 -16.35
C VAL A 353 7.44 5.17 -17.00
N LYS A 354 6.61 4.73 -17.96
CA LYS A 354 5.67 5.58 -18.67
C LYS A 354 4.63 6.19 -17.75
N GLU A 355 3.99 5.37 -16.92
CA GLU A 355 2.96 5.82 -15.97
C GLU A 355 3.54 6.48 -14.73
N LEU A 356 4.80 6.16 -14.39
CA LEU A 356 5.52 6.67 -13.22
C LEU A 356 6.35 7.93 -13.48
N SER A 357 6.42 8.39 -14.73
CA SER A 357 7.16 9.59 -15.09
C SER A 357 6.47 10.85 -14.58
N HIS A 358 7.27 11.83 -14.17
CA HIS A 358 6.82 13.14 -13.72
C HIS A 358 7.32 14.25 -14.66
N PRO A 359 6.77 15.48 -14.54
CA PRO A 359 7.35 16.64 -15.21
C PRO A 359 8.84 16.83 -14.89
N GLU A 360 9.23 16.61 -13.63
CA GLU A 360 10.64 16.53 -13.24
C GLU A 360 11.28 15.23 -13.75
N GLN A 361 12.27 15.33 -14.64
CA GLN A 361 12.94 14.17 -15.24
C GLN A 361 13.90 13.47 -14.28
N GLY A 362 14.00 12.14 -14.32
CA GLY A 362 14.96 11.38 -13.52
C GLY A 362 14.57 11.21 -12.04
N VAL A 363 13.34 11.55 -11.67
CA VAL A 363 12.76 11.19 -10.37
C VAL A 363 11.51 10.35 -10.56
N TYR A 364 11.37 9.30 -9.75
CA TYR A 364 10.26 8.35 -9.82
C TYR A 364 9.74 8.02 -8.42
N LEU A 365 8.42 8.00 -8.25
CA LEU A 365 7.80 7.34 -7.10
C LEU A 365 7.56 5.87 -7.46
N ALA A 366 7.98 4.94 -6.61
CA ALA A 366 7.90 3.50 -6.88
C ALA A 366 7.33 2.72 -5.69
N GLY A 367 6.82 1.53 -5.98
CA GLY A 367 6.17 0.66 -5.00
C GLY A 367 4.89 1.26 -4.44
N MET A 368 4.57 0.95 -3.19
CA MET A 368 3.38 1.49 -2.51
C MET A 368 3.37 3.02 -2.46
N LYS A 369 4.53 3.69 -2.54
CA LYS A 369 4.61 5.16 -2.61
C LYS A 369 3.89 5.70 -3.85
N SER A 370 4.08 5.04 -5.00
CA SER A 370 3.44 5.41 -6.27
C SER A 370 1.93 5.25 -6.27
N TYR A 371 1.39 4.36 -5.44
CA TYR A 371 -0.06 4.14 -5.34
C TYR A 371 -0.77 5.23 -4.51
N GLY A 372 -0.01 6.04 -3.78
CA GLY A 372 -0.54 7.07 -2.91
C GLY A 372 -1.55 6.49 -1.92
N ARG A 373 -2.84 6.74 -2.14
CA ARG A 373 -3.96 6.27 -1.30
C ARG A 373 -4.68 5.04 -1.83
N ALA A 374 -4.33 4.54 -3.01
CA ALA A 374 -4.91 3.33 -3.56
C ALA A 374 -4.45 2.09 -2.77
N PRO A 375 -5.36 1.19 -2.36
CA PRO A 375 -5.05 0.07 -1.47
C PRO A 375 -4.61 -1.22 -2.20
N THR A 376 -4.52 -1.20 -3.53
CA THR A 376 -4.50 -2.41 -4.38
C THR A 376 -3.11 -2.80 -4.88
N PHE A 377 -2.08 -2.56 -4.08
CA PHE A 377 -0.68 -2.79 -4.48
C PHE A 377 -0.23 -4.24 -4.26
N LEU A 378 0.54 -4.77 -5.22
CA LEU A 378 1.18 -6.10 -5.15
C LEU A 378 2.70 -5.96 -5.28
N ALA A 379 3.45 -6.84 -4.59
CA ALA A 379 4.92 -6.81 -4.63
C ALA A 379 5.46 -6.98 -6.06
N MET A 380 4.89 -7.91 -6.84
CA MET A 380 5.26 -8.13 -8.24
C MET A 380 5.08 -6.88 -9.11
N THR A 381 4.04 -6.08 -8.85
CA THR A 381 3.86 -4.80 -9.53
C THR A 381 5.03 -3.86 -9.21
N GLY A 382 5.42 -3.76 -7.94
CA GLY A 382 6.61 -2.99 -7.55
C GLY A 382 7.90 -3.43 -8.23
N TYR A 383 8.10 -4.74 -8.38
CA TYR A 383 9.25 -5.31 -9.08
C TYR A 383 9.25 -4.94 -10.57
N GLU A 384 8.11 -5.01 -11.23
CA GLU A 384 7.97 -4.56 -12.62
C GLU A 384 8.21 -3.05 -12.78
N GLN A 385 7.69 -2.24 -11.86
CA GLN A 385 7.92 -0.79 -11.86
C GLN A 385 9.43 -0.48 -11.85
N VAL A 386 10.19 -1.08 -10.94
CA VAL A 386 11.62 -0.78 -10.80
C VAL A 386 12.46 -1.41 -11.91
N ARG A 387 12.08 -2.57 -12.46
CA ARG A 387 12.68 -3.12 -13.67
C ARG A 387 12.57 -2.14 -14.84
N SER A 388 11.38 -1.60 -15.07
CA SER A 388 11.10 -0.63 -16.14
C SER A 388 11.82 0.71 -15.92
N ILE A 389 11.78 1.27 -14.70
CA ILE A 389 12.49 2.52 -14.35
C ILE A 389 14.00 2.39 -14.57
N THR A 390 14.61 1.31 -14.06
CA THR A 390 16.06 1.12 -14.14
C THR A 390 16.53 0.86 -15.57
N ALA A 391 15.70 0.23 -16.41
CA ALA A 391 15.94 0.13 -17.85
C ALA A 391 16.01 1.51 -18.52
N ALA A 392 15.05 2.38 -18.23
CA ALA A 392 15.04 3.74 -18.76
C ALA A 392 16.26 4.55 -18.28
N LEU A 393 16.62 4.44 -17.00
CA LEU A 393 17.81 5.09 -16.43
C LEU A 393 19.13 4.58 -17.03
N ALA A 394 19.15 3.36 -17.56
CA ALA A 394 20.28 2.80 -18.29
C ALA A 394 20.30 3.17 -19.78
N GLY A 395 19.29 3.90 -20.28
CA GLY A 395 19.13 4.26 -21.69
C GLY A 395 18.51 3.15 -22.56
N ASP A 396 18.04 2.06 -21.94
CA ASP A 396 17.38 0.94 -22.62
C ASP A 396 15.86 1.17 -22.66
N HIS A 397 15.46 2.09 -23.53
CA HIS A 397 14.05 2.50 -23.67
C HIS A 397 13.14 1.36 -24.14
N GLU A 398 13.65 0.46 -24.98
CA GLU A 398 12.87 -0.69 -25.44
C GLU A 398 12.54 -1.62 -24.27
N ALA A 399 13.52 -1.97 -23.43
CA ALA A 399 13.25 -2.78 -22.25
C ALA A 399 12.38 -2.06 -21.21
N ALA A 400 12.49 -0.74 -21.13
CA ALA A 400 11.66 0.06 -20.23
C ALA A 400 10.17 0.03 -20.62
N GLU A 401 9.86 0.02 -21.91
CA GLU A 401 8.48 0.01 -22.42
C GLU A 401 7.86 -1.39 -22.51
N ARG A 402 8.67 -2.45 -22.54
CA ARG A 402 8.15 -3.83 -22.47
C ARG A 402 7.50 -4.08 -21.11
N VAL A 403 6.31 -4.66 -21.13
CA VAL A 403 5.67 -5.23 -19.93
C VAL A 403 6.13 -6.68 -19.80
N GLU A 404 6.87 -7.00 -18.74
CA GLU A 404 7.38 -8.35 -18.49
C GLU A 404 6.63 -9.06 -17.35
N LEU A 405 5.72 -8.36 -16.67
CA LEU A 405 4.88 -8.92 -15.62
C LEU A 405 3.69 -9.70 -16.21
N THR A 406 3.67 -11.01 -15.94
CA THR A 406 2.45 -11.82 -16.10
C THR A 406 1.75 -11.89 -14.76
N LEU A 407 0.67 -11.12 -14.59
CA LEU A 407 -0.22 -11.30 -13.45
C LEU A 407 -1.04 -12.59 -13.68
N PRO A 408 -1.22 -13.44 -12.65
CA PRO A 408 -2.29 -14.42 -12.72
C PRO A 408 -3.61 -13.67 -12.95
N GLU A 409 -4.57 -14.27 -13.67
CA GLU A 409 -5.86 -13.64 -14.01
C GLU A 409 -6.71 -13.20 -12.78
N THR A 410 -6.19 -13.41 -11.57
CA THR A 410 -6.94 -13.40 -10.34
C THR A 410 -6.93 -12.06 -9.62
N GLY A 411 -7.96 -11.26 -9.92
CA GLY A 411 -8.27 -10.03 -9.20
C GLY A 411 -9.17 -10.22 -7.99
N VAL A 412 -8.95 -9.37 -6.97
CA VAL A 412 -9.95 -8.38 -6.49
C VAL A 412 -9.52 -7.87 -5.12
N CYS A 413 -8.99 -6.66 -5.05
CA CYS A 413 -9.00 -5.87 -3.81
C CYS A 413 -10.10 -4.82 -3.99
N GLY A 414 -11.33 -5.15 -3.63
CA GLY A 414 -12.45 -4.20 -3.64
C GLY A 414 -12.67 -3.65 -2.24
N GLY A 415 -12.44 -2.36 -2.04
CA GLY A 415 -12.74 -1.65 -0.78
C GLY A 415 -13.62 -0.40 -0.98
N ALA A 416 -13.81 0.07 -2.21
CA ALA A 416 -14.75 1.13 -2.50
C ALA A 416 -16.10 0.51 -2.87
N GLY A 417 -16.94 0.28 -1.87
CA GLY A 417 -18.38 0.25 -2.13
C GLY A 417 -18.77 1.57 -2.81
N LEU A 418 -19.43 1.45 -3.96
CA LEU A 418 -19.99 2.55 -4.73
C LEU A 418 -20.67 3.55 -3.79
N PHE A 419 -20.37 4.83 -3.96
CA PHE A 419 -21.01 5.89 -3.19
C PHE A 419 -22.46 6.03 -3.67
N ASP A 420 -23.38 5.97 -2.71
CA ASP A 420 -24.82 6.22 -2.79
C ASP A 420 -25.62 5.44 -3.85
N GLU A 421 -26.24 4.33 -3.43
CA GLU A 421 -27.61 4.03 -3.85
C GLU A 421 -28.46 3.65 -2.62
N PRO A 422 -29.61 4.31 -2.39
CA PRO A 422 -30.55 3.89 -1.36
C PRO A 422 -31.31 2.64 -1.81
N ASP A 423 -31.49 1.71 -0.87
CA ASP A 423 -32.22 0.45 -1.01
C ASP A 423 -33.49 0.56 -1.87
N ALA A 424 -33.52 -0.19 -2.97
CA ALA A 424 -34.75 -0.58 -3.65
C ALA A 424 -34.80 -2.10 -3.80
N ALA A 425 -35.44 -2.75 -2.82
CA ALA A 425 -35.88 -4.13 -2.94
C ALA A 425 -36.87 -4.30 -4.11
N ARG A 426 -36.66 -5.31 -4.97
CA ARG A 426 -37.66 -6.34 -5.35
C ARG A 426 -37.15 -7.33 -6.41
N SER A 427 -36.99 -8.57 -5.95
CA SER A 427 -37.51 -9.84 -6.50
C SER A 427 -37.49 -10.11 -8.02
N GLY A 428 -36.89 -11.25 -8.40
CA GLY A 428 -37.52 -12.19 -9.34
C GLY A 428 -36.63 -12.78 -10.44
N GLU A 429 -36.37 -14.09 -10.31
CA GLU A 429 -36.22 -15.08 -11.40
C GLU A 429 -34.89 -15.19 -12.20
N GLY A 430 -34.06 -16.13 -11.73
CA GLY A 430 -33.58 -17.31 -12.47
C GLY A 430 -33.21 -17.24 -13.96
N GLY A 431 -31.97 -17.65 -14.27
CA GLY A 431 -31.63 -18.21 -15.59
C GLY A 431 -30.17 -17.99 -15.98
N GLY A 432 -29.33 -19.01 -15.80
CA GLY A 432 -27.96 -19.01 -16.31
C GLY A 432 -27.85 -19.31 -17.81
N CYS A 433 -26.66 -18.99 -18.33
CA CYS A 433 -25.97 -19.62 -19.46
C CYS A 433 -26.45 -19.31 -20.90
N CYS A 434 -25.58 -18.61 -21.65
CA CYS A 434 -25.35 -18.66 -23.10
C CYS A 434 -26.52 -18.35 -24.07
N ALA A 435 -26.48 -17.16 -24.68
CA ALA A 435 -27.04 -16.93 -26.01
C ALA A 435 -26.18 -15.94 -26.82
N ALA A 436 -25.96 -16.29 -28.09
CA ALA A 436 -25.05 -15.66 -29.06
C ALA A 436 -25.48 -14.22 -29.48
N PRO A 437 -24.55 -13.36 -29.94
CA PRO A 437 -24.86 -11.97 -30.27
C PRO A 437 -25.62 -11.88 -31.60
N ALA A 438 -26.73 -11.14 -31.58
CA ALA A 438 -27.46 -10.75 -32.79
C ALA A 438 -26.82 -9.52 -33.44
N THR A 439 -26.43 -9.67 -34.70
CA THR A 439 -25.93 -8.63 -35.60
C THR A 439 -26.98 -7.55 -35.87
N LEU A 440 -26.64 -6.28 -35.60
CA LEU A 440 -27.45 -5.11 -35.96
C LEU A 440 -27.14 -4.66 -37.40
N HIS A 441 -28.13 -4.73 -38.28
CA HIS A 441 -28.11 -4.08 -39.59
C HIS A 441 -28.64 -2.65 -39.47
N ILE A 442 -27.81 -1.67 -39.83
CA ILE A 442 -28.20 -0.26 -39.92
C ILE A 442 -28.84 0.00 -41.28
N GLY A 443 -30.16 0.24 -41.29
CA GLY A 443 -30.92 0.71 -42.45
C GLY A 443 -31.29 2.17 -42.30
N ILE A 444 -30.89 3.00 -43.26
CA ILE A 444 -31.19 4.44 -43.33
C ILE A 444 -32.54 4.60 -44.03
N GLY A 445 -33.50 5.27 -43.38
CA GLY A 445 -34.84 5.57 -43.94
C GLY A 445 -35.27 7.00 -43.60
N ALA A 446 -35.52 7.79 -44.65
CA ALA A 446 -35.88 9.22 -44.64
C ALA A 446 -37.27 9.51 -44.03
N PRO A 447 -37.54 10.76 -43.57
CA PRO A 447 -38.85 11.14 -43.07
C PRO A 447 -39.80 11.56 -44.20
N ALA A 448 -41.07 11.17 -44.05
CA ALA A 448 -42.18 11.52 -44.93
C ALA A 448 -42.72 12.94 -44.65
N ALA A 449 -43.24 13.54 -45.72
CA ALA A 449 -43.78 14.89 -45.81
C ALA A 449 -45.15 15.07 -45.11
N SER A 450 -45.44 16.32 -44.71
CA SER A 450 -46.78 16.84 -44.46
C SER A 450 -46.99 18.14 -45.25
N GLY A 451 -48.06 18.22 -46.04
CA GLY A 451 -48.40 19.36 -46.91
C GLY A 451 -49.57 20.23 -46.42
N GLY A 452 -49.86 21.28 -47.20
CA GLY A 452 -51.03 22.18 -47.14
C GLY A 452 -50.68 23.58 -46.60
N CYS A 453 -50.88 24.71 -47.29
CA CYS A 453 -51.71 25.11 -48.44
C CYS A 453 -50.95 26.08 -49.35
#